data_AF-A0A6H9V350-F1
#
_entry.id   AF-A0A6H9V350-F1
#
_cell.length_a   1.000
_cell.length_b   1.000
_cell.length_c   1.000
_cell.angle_alpha   90.00
_cell.angle_beta   90.00
_cell.angle_gamma   90.00
#
_symmetry.space_group_name_H-M   'P 1'
#
loop_
_entity.id
_entity.type
_entity.pdbx_description
1 polymer ?
#
loop_
_entity_poly.entity_id
_entity_poly.type
_entity_poly.pdbx_seq_one_letter_code
_entity_poly.pdbx_strand_id
1 'polypeptide(L)'
;MNETITATSETSTDQAPPVEPRTITYPLRGGGQLVATCPDWCTYDHTDDAEFGIEPTNLYHHGDKIGLEYSADGVDLSILEARLVQWPFDSGEDAPYIEFIPEGRTAASLPLLDPLMVGEEIRKVRGQLRALEELGDRLSEAQAKHHARRSHDSEAPWLSLTRTDLLSMPVAYLLKVFGVTVVETEDTGRKALVALHGEPGAMELRVKPDVPQHLREDETRRNFLDWYEARLGGAA
;
A
#
# COMPACT_ATOMS: atom_id res chain seq x y z
N MET A 1 38.63 36.75 -3.57
CA MET A 1 37.22 37.07 -3.39
C MET A 1 36.45 35.87 -3.92
N ASN A 2 36.13 34.92 -3.04
CA ASN A 2 35.39 33.71 -3.40
C ASN A 2 33.98 33.86 -2.83
N GLU A 3 32.99 33.94 -3.70
CA GLU A 3 31.57 33.93 -3.33
C GLU A 3 31.13 32.47 -3.15
N THR A 4 30.81 32.14 -1.90
CA THR A 4 30.18 30.88 -1.52
C THR A 4 28.69 30.98 -1.87
N ILE A 5 28.24 30.23 -2.87
CA ILE A 5 26.81 30.04 -3.14
C ILE A 5 26.31 28.97 -2.17
N THR A 6 25.58 29.40 -1.14
CA THR A 6 24.83 28.53 -0.25
C THR A 6 23.57 28.07 -0.96
N ALA A 7 23.58 26.82 -1.44
CA ALA A 7 22.36 26.14 -1.91
C ALA A 7 21.53 25.73 -0.69
N THR A 8 20.43 26.44 -0.45
CA THR A 8 19.41 26.04 0.51
C THR A 8 18.56 24.96 -0.16
N SER A 9 18.73 23.70 0.25
CA SER A 9 17.80 22.62 -0.08
C SER A 9 16.54 22.79 0.76
N GLU A 10 15.46 23.29 0.16
CA GLU A 10 14.12 23.20 0.73
C GLU A 10 13.59 21.78 0.50
N THR A 11 13.73 20.94 1.51
CA THR A 11 12.96 19.69 1.63
C THR A 11 11.51 20.10 1.91
N SER A 12 10.71 20.25 0.86
CA SER A 12 9.26 20.36 0.99
C SER A 12 8.68 18.97 1.24
N THR A 13 8.66 18.57 2.51
CA THR A 13 7.74 17.53 3.00
C THR A 13 6.40 18.20 3.30
N ASP A 14 5.65 18.55 2.26
CA ASP A 14 4.25 18.95 2.40
C ASP A 14 3.40 17.67 2.38
N GLN A 15 3.51 16.88 3.44
CA GLN A 15 2.62 15.75 3.67
C GLN A 15 1.35 16.34 4.26
N ALA A 16 0.30 16.46 3.43
CA ALA A 16 -1.01 16.90 3.87
C ALA A 16 -1.43 16.13 5.13
N PRO A 17 -2.03 16.80 6.13
CA PRO A 17 -2.35 16.18 7.41
C PRO A 17 -3.25 14.95 7.17
N PRO A 18 -3.06 13.86 7.94
CA PRO A 18 -3.90 12.68 7.82
C PRO A 18 -5.36 13.09 8.06
N VAL A 19 -6.21 12.87 7.05
CA VAL A 19 -7.64 13.14 7.14
C VAL A 19 -8.24 12.19 8.16
N GLU A 20 -8.88 12.71 9.21
CA GLU A 20 -9.56 11.88 10.19
C GLU A 20 -10.59 10.97 9.51
N PRO A 21 -10.78 9.72 9.96
CA PRO A 21 -11.76 8.81 9.39
C PRO A 21 -13.15 9.46 9.34
N ARG A 22 -13.63 9.75 8.13
CA ARG A 22 -14.93 10.37 7.91
C ARG A 22 -16.01 9.30 7.86
N THR A 23 -16.89 9.30 8.86
CA THR A 23 -18.12 8.49 8.84
C THR A 23 -19.22 9.28 8.14
N ILE A 24 -19.79 8.69 7.10
CA ILE A 24 -20.82 9.32 6.26
C ILE A 24 -22.07 8.43 6.30
N THR A 25 -23.22 9.08 6.42
CA THR A 25 -24.54 8.43 6.39
C THR A 25 -25.19 8.70 5.05
N TYR A 26 -25.51 7.63 4.32
CA TYR A 26 -26.11 7.68 3.00
C TYR A 26 -27.58 7.24 3.07
N PRO A 27 -28.53 8.02 2.53
CA PRO A 27 -29.88 7.53 2.32
C PRO A 27 -29.86 6.43 1.24
N LEU A 28 -30.58 5.34 1.47
CA LEU A 28 -30.72 4.27 0.47
C LEU A 28 -31.96 4.51 -0.38
N ARG A 29 -31.84 4.32 -1.69
CA ARG A 29 -32.96 4.51 -2.65
C ARG A 29 -34.17 3.62 -2.36
N GLY A 30 -33.97 2.46 -1.72
CA GLY A 30 -35.02 1.54 -1.27
C GLY A 30 -35.60 1.82 0.12
N GLY A 31 -35.17 2.90 0.78
CA GLY A 31 -35.46 3.20 2.18
C GLY A 31 -34.38 2.69 3.14
N GLY A 32 -34.26 3.34 4.29
CA GLY A 32 -33.20 3.08 5.27
C GLY A 32 -31.96 3.95 5.07
N GLN A 33 -30.91 3.64 5.82
CA GLN A 33 -29.64 4.37 5.82
C GLN A 33 -28.47 3.39 5.82
N LEU A 34 -27.41 3.74 5.10
CA LEU A 34 -26.12 3.09 5.17
C LEU A 34 -25.15 4.02 5.89
N VAL A 35 -24.51 3.53 6.94
CA VAL A 35 -23.42 4.26 7.61
C VAL A 35 -22.11 3.58 7.19
N ALA A 36 -21.26 4.31 6.47
CA ALA A 36 -19.95 3.80 6.06
C ALA A 36 -18.85 4.76 6.51
N THR A 37 -17.69 4.21 6.84
CA THR A 37 -16.51 4.99 7.23
C THR A 37 -15.52 4.96 6.08
N CYS A 38 -15.24 6.13 5.51
CA CYS A 38 -14.21 6.21 4.49
C CYS A 38 -12.86 5.80 5.08
N PRO A 39 -12.06 5.05 4.33
CA PRO A 39 -10.64 4.88 4.64
C PRO A 39 -9.95 6.24 4.73
N ASP A 40 -8.88 6.31 5.52
CA ASP A 40 -8.08 7.52 5.71
C ASP A 40 -7.35 7.97 4.42
N TRP A 41 -7.13 7.05 3.49
CA TRP A 41 -6.58 7.33 2.16
C TRP A 41 -7.63 7.78 1.13
N CYS A 42 -8.91 7.74 1.46
CA CYS A 42 -9.97 8.06 0.50
C CYS A 42 -10.17 9.58 0.39
N THR A 43 -9.96 10.13 -0.79
CA THR A 43 -10.08 11.57 -1.09
C THR A 43 -11.31 11.92 -1.94
N TYR A 44 -12.09 10.93 -2.39
CA TYR A 44 -13.32 11.16 -3.15
C TYR A 44 -14.34 12.02 -2.41
N ASP A 45 -14.96 13.00 -3.05
CA ASP A 45 -16.04 13.78 -2.45
C ASP A 45 -17.36 13.00 -2.51
N HIS A 46 -17.87 12.64 -1.34
CA HIS A 46 -19.12 11.90 -1.16
C HIS A 46 -20.32 12.83 -0.85
N THR A 47 -20.18 14.15 -1.02
CA THR A 47 -21.25 15.12 -0.70
C THR A 47 -22.54 14.81 -1.46
N ASP A 48 -22.45 14.58 -2.77
CA ASP A 48 -23.60 14.24 -3.61
C ASP A 48 -24.23 12.89 -3.21
N ASP A 49 -23.40 11.89 -2.90
CA ASP A 49 -23.85 10.57 -2.44
C ASP A 49 -24.67 10.68 -1.13
N ALA A 50 -24.21 11.53 -0.22
CA ALA A 50 -24.86 11.77 1.06
C ALA A 50 -26.17 12.56 0.90
N GLU A 51 -26.24 13.49 -0.07
CA GLU A 51 -27.44 14.31 -0.33
C GLU A 51 -28.52 13.53 -1.09
N PHE A 52 -28.15 12.87 -2.18
CA PHE A 52 -29.10 12.26 -3.12
C PHE A 52 -29.30 10.76 -2.91
N GLY A 53 -28.45 10.13 -2.11
CA GLY A 53 -28.52 8.72 -1.79
C GLY A 53 -27.94 7.80 -2.86
N ILE A 54 -27.54 6.62 -2.42
CA ILE A 54 -26.82 5.65 -3.24
C ILE A 54 -27.49 4.27 -3.21
N GLU A 55 -27.13 3.45 -4.19
CA GLU A 55 -27.24 1.99 -4.05
C GLU A 55 -25.95 1.51 -3.37
N PRO A 56 -26.00 0.57 -2.42
CA PRO A 56 -24.80 0.17 -1.67
C PRO A 56 -23.63 -0.27 -2.56
N THR A 57 -23.92 -0.98 -3.66
CA THR A 57 -22.91 -1.43 -4.64
C THR A 57 -22.19 -0.29 -5.35
N ASN A 58 -22.73 0.92 -5.31
CA ASN A 58 -22.11 2.10 -5.89
C ASN A 58 -21.26 2.88 -4.88
N LEU A 59 -21.20 2.46 -3.61
CA LEU A 59 -20.22 3.05 -2.69
C LEU A 59 -18.82 2.68 -3.15
N TYR A 60 -18.04 3.71 -3.43
CA TYR A 60 -16.71 3.60 -3.98
C TYR A 60 -15.75 4.51 -3.24
N HIS A 61 -14.53 4.05 -2.99
CA HIS A 61 -13.48 4.88 -2.44
C HIS A 61 -12.33 4.97 -3.43
N HIS A 62 -11.86 6.18 -3.71
CA HIS A 62 -10.57 6.40 -4.36
C HIS A 62 -9.68 7.32 -3.54
N GLY A 63 -8.37 7.14 -3.68
CA GLY A 63 -7.38 8.10 -3.23
C GLY A 63 -6.90 8.99 -4.38
N ASP A 64 -5.93 9.85 -4.05
CA ASP A 64 -5.31 10.75 -5.02
C ASP A 64 -4.62 9.98 -6.15
N LYS A 65 -4.64 10.60 -7.33
CA LYS A 65 -3.96 10.08 -8.51
C LYS A 65 -2.48 10.40 -8.45
N ILE A 66 -1.66 9.43 -8.83
CA ILE A 66 -0.28 9.68 -9.25
C ILE A 66 -0.19 9.40 -10.74
N GLY A 67 0.40 10.32 -11.49
CA GLY A 67 0.47 10.26 -12.93
C GLY A 67 1.83 10.74 -13.41
N LEU A 68 2.32 10.11 -14.48
CA LEU A 68 3.45 10.67 -15.21
C LEU A 68 2.90 11.57 -16.30
N GLU A 69 2.79 12.85 -15.96
CA GLU A 69 2.29 13.90 -16.83
C GLU A 69 3.39 14.45 -17.75
N TYR A 70 2.99 14.74 -18.98
CA TYR A 70 3.80 15.32 -20.04
C TYR A 70 3.02 16.44 -20.70
N SER A 71 3.64 17.60 -20.89
CA SER A 71 3.10 18.62 -21.78
C SER A 71 3.90 18.61 -23.07
N ALA A 72 3.25 18.32 -24.20
CA ALA A 72 3.84 18.36 -25.53
C ALA A 72 2.94 19.19 -26.44
N ASP A 73 3.51 20.20 -27.10
CA ASP A 73 2.79 21.13 -27.98
C ASP A 73 1.56 21.80 -27.34
N GLY A 74 1.60 22.05 -26.03
CA GLY A 74 0.51 22.66 -25.26
C GLY A 74 -0.65 21.70 -24.93
N VAL A 75 -0.44 20.40 -25.12
CA VAL A 75 -1.37 19.34 -24.71
C VAL A 75 -0.76 18.60 -23.53
N ASP A 76 -1.49 18.56 -22.42
CA ASP A 76 -1.15 17.73 -21.27
C ASP A 76 -1.60 16.29 -21.54
N LEU A 77 -0.69 15.36 -21.32
CA LEU A 77 -0.81 13.93 -21.59
C LEU A 77 -0.34 13.18 -20.36
N SER A 78 -1.06 12.18 -19.89
CA SER A 78 -0.50 11.17 -19.00
C SER A 78 -0.04 9.96 -19.82
N ILE A 79 0.97 9.23 -19.33
CA ILE A 79 1.29 7.89 -19.88
C ILE A 79 0.60 6.81 -19.05
N LEU A 80 0.56 7.01 -17.74
CA LEU A 80 0.01 6.06 -16.77
C LEU A 80 -0.43 6.84 -15.53
N GLU A 81 -1.71 6.72 -15.18
CA GLU A 81 -2.20 7.09 -13.86
C GLU A 81 -2.37 5.84 -13.00
N ALA A 82 -2.10 5.98 -11.70
CA ALA A 82 -2.38 4.98 -10.69
C ALA A 82 -3.05 5.64 -9.47
N ARG A 83 -3.95 4.91 -8.80
CA ARG A 83 -4.58 5.35 -7.55
C ARG A 83 -5.06 4.17 -6.72
N LEU A 84 -5.21 4.38 -5.41
CA LEU A 84 -5.88 3.42 -4.53
C LEU A 84 -7.38 3.45 -4.75
N VAL A 85 -7.99 2.26 -4.73
CA VAL A 85 -9.39 2.03 -5.04
C VAL A 85 -9.98 0.94 -4.12
N GLN A 86 -11.27 1.06 -3.77
CA GLN A 86 -12.04 0.01 -3.07
C GLN A 86 -13.54 0.08 -3.40
N TRP A 87 -14.20 -1.07 -3.57
CA TRP A 87 -15.65 -1.22 -3.73
C TRP A 87 -16.23 -2.11 -2.62
N PRO A 88 -16.56 -1.55 -1.44
CA PRO A 88 -16.84 -2.36 -0.24
C PRO A 88 -18.04 -3.32 -0.34
N PHE A 89 -18.96 -3.05 -1.27
CA PHE A 89 -20.19 -3.84 -1.44
C PHE A 89 -20.31 -4.47 -2.82
N ASP A 90 -19.29 -4.38 -3.66
CA ASP A 90 -19.27 -5.10 -4.94
C ASP A 90 -18.81 -6.55 -4.72
N SER A 91 -19.36 -7.45 -5.54
CA SER A 91 -19.28 -8.90 -5.38
C SER A 91 -17.88 -9.52 -5.55
N GLY A 92 -16.86 -8.72 -5.89
CA GLY A 92 -15.51 -9.20 -6.14
C GLY A 92 -14.35 -8.40 -5.52
N GLU A 93 -14.57 -7.19 -5.00
CA GLU A 93 -13.47 -6.23 -4.75
C GLU A 93 -13.64 -5.41 -3.45
N ASP A 94 -13.92 -6.08 -2.33
CA ASP A 94 -13.98 -5.43 -1.01
C ASP A 94 -12.59 -5.00 -0.49
N ALA A 95 -11.52 -5.70 -0.87
CA ALA A 95 -10.17 -5.30 -0.46
C ALA A 95 -9.66 -4.10 -1.29
N PRO A 96 -8.90 -3.16 -0.68
CA PRO A 96 -8.24 -2.10 -1.45
C PRO A 96 -7.26 -2.66 -2.51
N TYR A 97 -7.20 -2.00 -3.66
CA TYR A 97 -6.30 -2.32 -4.78
C TYR A 97 -5.81 -1.06 -5.50
N ILE A 98 -4.83 -1.22 -6.41
CA ILE A 98 -4.38 -0.13 -7.30
C ILE A 98 -5.06 -0.28 -8.66
N GLU A 99 -5.75 0.76 -9.08
CA GLU A 99 -6.25 0.90 -10.45
C GLU A 99 -5.17 1.57 -11.31
N PHE A 100 -4.86 0.98 -12.46
CA PHE A 100 -4.01 1.60 -13.49
C PHE A 100 -4.87 2.06 -14.67
N ILE A 101 -4.74 3.34 -15.04
CA ILE A 101 -5.45 3.93 -16.17
C ILE A 101 -4.43 4.23 -17.27
N PRO A 102 -4.38 3.43 -18.35
CA PRO A 102 -3.49 3.69 -19.47
C PRO A 102 -4.04 4.83 -20.32
N GLU A 103 -3.28 5.92 -20.43
CA GLU A 103 -3.62 7.01 -21.35
C GLU A 103 -2.96 6.78 -22.72
N GLY A 104 -3.53 5.83 -23.47
CA GLY A 104 -2.96 5.34 -24.72
C GLY A 104 -3.23 6.18 -25.97
N ARG A 105 -3.66 7.45 -25.88
CA ARG A 105 -4.21 8.13 -27.08
C ARG A 105 -3.19 8.65 -28.07
N THR A 106 -1.92 8.86 -27.71
CA THR A 106 -1.04 9.65 -28.58
C THR A 106 0.10 8.90 -29.26
N ALA A 107 0.56 7.75 -28.74
CA ALA A 107 1.76 7.04 -29.25
C ALA A 107 2.93 8.00 -29.58
N ALA A 108 2.98 9.14 -28.90
CA ALA A 108 3.85 10.25 -29.25
C ALA A 108 5.26 9.88 -28.83
N SER A 109 6.17 9.88 -29.80
CA SER A 109 7.60 9.79 -29.49
C SER A 109 8.06 11.15 -29.00
N LEU A 110 8.64 11.22 -27.80
CA LEU A 110 9.26 12.44 -27.30
C LEU A 110 10.60 12.64 -28.01
N PRO A 111 10.78 13.69 -28.85
CA PRO A 111 12.07 13.97 -29.44
C PRO A 111 12.99 14.58 -28.37
N LEU A 112 13.85 13.75 -27.77
CA LEU A 112 14.87 14.21 -26.81
C LEU A 112 16.14 14.54 -27.60
N LEU A 113 16.31 15.82 -27.91
CA LEU A 113 17.29 16.30 -28.89
C LEU A 113 18.70 16.49 -28.31
N ASP A 114 18.83 16.56 -26.98
CA ASP A 114 20.12 16.71 -26.31
C ASP A 114 20.21 15.96 -24.96
N PRO A 115 21.42 15.77 -24.41
CA PRO A 115 21.64 15.03 -23.17
C PRO A 115 20.98 15.64 -21.91
N LEU A 116 20.75 16.96 -21.88
CA LEU A 116 20.09 17.60 -20.74
C LEU A 116 18.61 17.20 -20.70
N MET A 117 17.94 17.22 -21.85
CA MET A 117 16.55 16.75 -21.98
C MET A 117 16.42 15.28 -21.57
N VAL A 118 17.35 14.43 -22.01
CA VAL A 118 17.38 13.01 -21.59
C VAL A 118 17.56 12.90 -20.07
N GLY A 119 18.44 13.71 -19.47
CA GLY A 119 18.66 13.74 -18.03
C GLY A 119 17.44 14.19 -17.23
N GLU A 120 16.65 15.14 -17.76
CA GLU A 120 15.39 15.60 -17.18
C GLU A 120 14.33 14.50 -17.21
N GLU A 121 14.19 13.81 -18.35
CA GLU A 121 13.22 12.73 -18.48
C GLU A 121 13.55 11.53 -17.58
N ILE A 122 14.83 11.16 -17.47
CA ILE A 122 15.27 10.14 -16.50
C ILE A 122 14.90 10.56 -15.07
N ARG A 123 15.01 11.84 -14.72
CA ARG A 123 14.64 12.35 -13.40
C ARG A 123 13.12 12.26 -13.16
N LYS A 124 12.30 12.60 -14.15
CA LYS A 124 10.82 12.45 -14.08
C LYS A 124 10.40 10.99 -13.91
N VAL A 125 10.94 10.09 -14.74
CA VAL A 125 10.63 8.64 -14.65
C VAL A 125 11.05 8.07 -13.29
N ARG A 126 12.23 8.44 -12.77
CA ARG A 126 12.64 8.04 -11.41
C ARG A 126 11.75 8.63 -10.33
N GLY A 127 11.27 9.86 -10.51
CA GLY A 127 10.28 10.48 -9.64
C GLY A 127 9.00 9.65 -9.59
N GLN A 128 8.47 9.29 -10.76
CA GLN A 128 7.26 8.47 -10.85
C GLN A 128 7.45 7.07 -10.27
N LEU A 129 8.60 6.43 -10.50
CA LEU A 129 8.88 5.12 -9.91
C LEU A 129 8.82 5.18 -8.39
N ARG A 130 9.43 6.20 -7.77
CA ARG A 130 9.34 6.40 -6.32
C ARG A 130 7.91 6.64 -5.85
N ALA A 131 7.13 7.44 -6.58
CA ALA A 131 5.72 7.66 -6.26
C ALA A 131 4.90 6.35 -6.35
N LEU A 132 5.20 5.48 -7.32
CA LEU A 132 4.57 4.15 -7.44
C LEU A 132 4.97 3.22 -6.30
N GLU A 133 6.25 3.24 -5.90
CA GLU A 133 6.73 2.49 -4.72
C GLU A 133 5.98 2.95 -3.45
N GLU A 134 5.89 4.27 -3.22
CA GLU A 134 5.13 4.83 -2.10
C GLU A 134 3.63 4.49 -2.16
N LEU A 135 3.02 4.44 -3.36
CA LEU A 135 1.64 4.00 -3.52
C LEU A 135 1.48 2.51 -3.17
N GLY A 136 2.47 1.70 -3.52
CA GLY A 136 2.56 0.29 -3.12
C GLY A 136 2.58 0.14 -1.60
N ASP A 137 3.40 0.92 -0.90
CA ASP A 137 3.46 0.92 0.57
C ASP A 137 2.12 1.31 1.19
N ARG A 138 1.46 2.36 0.65
CA ARG A 138 0.12 2.77 1.09
C ARG A 138 -0.93 1.69 0.86
N LEU A 139 -0.86 0.96 -0.27
CA LEU A 139 -1.74 -0.18 -0.53
C LEU A 139 -1.55 -1.26 0.53
N SER A 140 -0.31 -1.62 0.82
CA SER A 140 0.04 -2.61 1.85
C SER A 140 -0.54 -2.25 3.22
N GLU A 141 -0.41 -0.98 3.63
CA GLU A 141 -1.03 -0.48 4.86
C GLU A 141 -2.56 -0.51 4.82
N ALA A 142 -3.17 -0.11 3.70
CA ALA A 142 -4.62 -0.15 3.51
C ALA A 142 -5.17 -1.58 3.63
N GLN A 143 -4.48 -2.56 3.04
CA GLN A 143 -4.82 -3.98 3.16
C GLN A 143 -4.73 -4.46 4.60
N ALA A 144 -3.66 -4.09 5.34
CA ALA A 144 -3.52 -4.43 6.75
C ALA A 144 -4.63 -3.83 7.62
N LYS A 145 -5.01 -2.56 7.38
CA LYS A 145 -6.13 -1.89 8.06
C LYS A 145 -7.45 -2.59 7.75
N HIS A 146 -7.69 -2.94 6.49
CA HIS A 146 -8.88 -3.67 6.06
C HIS A 146 -8.97 -5.03 6.77
N HIS A 147 -7.89 -5.82 6.75
CA HIS A 147 -7.83 -7.10 7.46
C HIS A 147 -8.10 -6.93 8.96
N ALA A 148 -7.47 -5.95 9.61
CA ALA A 148 -7.64 -5.69 11.03
C ALA A 148 -9.10 -5.37 11.42
N ARG A 149 -9.82 -4.62 10.56
CA ARG A 149 -11.25 -4.33 10.77
C ARG A 149 -12.10 -5.59 10.65
N ARG A 150 -11.84 -6.41 9.63
CA ARG A 150 -12.60 -7.65 9.38
C ARG A 150 -12.32 -8.73 10.42
N SER A 151 -11.12 -8.77 10.98
CA SER A 151 -10.67 -9.81 11.93
C SER A 151 -10.69 -9.36 13.39
N HIS A 152 -11.30 -8.20 13.71
CA HIS A 152 -11.29 -7.57 15.04
C HIS A 152 -11.71 -8.53 16.17
N ASP A 153 -12.77 -9.31 15.98
CA ASP A 153 -13.31 -10.25 16.96
C ASP A 153 -12.78 -11.69 16.78
N SER A 154 -11.81 -11.90 15.89
CA SER A 154 -11.27 -13.24 15.64
C SER A 154 -10.26 -13.62 16.71
N GLU A 155 -10.42 -14.80 17.32
CA GLU A 155 -9.39 -15.38 18.21
C GLU A 155 -8.12 -15.79 17.44
N ALA A 156 -8.24 -16.03 16.13
CA ALA A 156 -7.15 -16.50 15.27
C ALA A 156 -7.15 -15.73 13.93
N PRO A 157 -6.86 -14.41 13.95
CA PRO A 157 -6.96 -13.55 12.75
C PRO A 157 -6.03 -14.00 11.62
N TRP A 158 -4.89 -14.63 11.96
CA TRP A 158 -3.93 -15.18 11.00
C TRP A 158 -4.51 -16.30 10.12
N LEU A 159 -5.59 -16.98 10.53
CA LEU A 159 -6.23 -18.03 9.71
C LEU A 159 -6.85 -17.49 8.43
N SER A 160 -7.21 -16.21 8.42
CA SER A 160 -7.84 -15.58 7.26
C SER A 160 -6.85 -14.90 6.32
N LEU A 161 -5.54 -14.98 6.62
CA LEU A 161 -4.49 -14.50 5.73
C LEU A 161 -4.23 -15.51 4.61
N THR A 162 -4.13 -14.97 3.40
CA THR A 162 -3.75 -15.71 2.20
C THR A 162 -2.25 -15.59 1.94
N ARG A 163 -1.73 -16.40 1.02
CA ARG A 163 -0.36 -16.26 0.52
C ARG A 163 -0.07 -14.85 0.00
N THR A 164 -1.04 -14.23 -0.67
CA THR A 164 -0.90 -12.87 -1.19
C THR A 164 -0.76 -11.85 -0.06
N ASP A 165 -1.55 -11.99 1.01
CA ASP A 165 -1.47 -11.09 2.17
C ASP A 165 -0.10 -11.18 2.86
N LEU A 166 0.46 -12.39 2.95
CA LEU A 166 1.82 -12.58 3.49
C LEU A 166 2.90 -11.95 2.62
N LEU A 167 2.65 -11.78 1.31
CA LEU A 167 3.58 -11.13 0.40
C LEU A 167 3.45 -9.61 0.42
N SER A 168 2.23 -9.09 0.52
CA SER A 168 1.95 -7.66 0.36
C SER A 168 1.91 -6.89 1.68
N MET A 169 1.42 -7.47 2.78
CA MET A 169 1.20 -6.70 4.01
C MET A 169 2.51 -6.32 4.72
N PRO A 170 2.51 -5.22 5.51
CA PRO A 170 3.67 -4.81 6.30
C PRO A 170 4.11 -5.89 7.27
N VAL A 171 5.42 -6.14 7.37
CA VAL A 171 5.96 -7.18 8.27
C VAL A 171 5.57 -6.92 9.73
N ALA A 172 5.58 -5.66 10.18
CA ALA A 172 5.15 -5.30 11.52
C ALA A 172 3.71 -5.74 11.83
N TYR A 173 2.81 -5.64 10.84
CA TYR A 173 1.44 -6.11 10.96
C TYR A 173 1.39 -7.64 11.07
N LEU A 174 2.12 -8.35 10.22
CA LEU A 174 2.20 -9.82 10.25
C LEU A 174 2.74 -10.31 11.60
N LEU A 175 3.82 -9.72 12.12
CA LEU A 175 4.36 -10.06 13.44
C LEU A 175 3.30 -9.95 14.54
N LYS A 176 2.50 -8.87 14.51
CA LYS A 176 1.40 -8.67 15.46
C LYS A 176 0.31 -9.73 15.31
N VAL A 177 -0.17 -9.97 14.09
CA VAL A 177 -1.27 -10.90 13.80
C VAL A 177 -0.93 -12.34 14.15
N PHE A 178 0.32 -12.73 13.93
CA PHE A 178 0.83 -14.05 14.30
C PHE A 178 1.25 -14.18 15.77
N GLY A 179 1.21 -13.09 16.55
CA GLY A 179 1.64 -13.11 17.96
C GLY A 179 3.13 -13.43 18.11
N VAL A 180 3.96 -12.86 17.25
CA VAL A 180 5.42 -13.11 17.21
C VAL A 180 6.14 -12.21 18.20
N THR A 181 6.98 -12.80 19.04
CA THR A 181 7.97 -12.08 19.84
C THR A 181 9.31 -12.03 19.10
N VAL A 182 9.90 -10.84 18.95
CA VAL A 182 11.19 -10.67 18.28
C VAL A 182 12.32 -10.65 19.32
N VAL A 183 13.34 -11.49 19.11
CA VAL A 183 14.50 -11.63 20.01
C VAL A 183 15.79 -11.47 19.21
N GLU A 184 16.62 -10.51 19.61
CA GLU A 184 17.97 -10.36 19.05
C GLU A 184 18.94 -11.32 19.73
N THR A 185 19.63 -12.16 18.94
CA THR A 185 20.52 -13.22 19.45
C THR A 185 21.59 -13.60 18.42
N GLU A 186 22.79 -13.90 18.90
CA GLU A 186 23.90 -14.41 18.07
C GLU A 186 23.60 -15.80 17.48
N ASP A 187 22.85 -16.62 18.23
CA ASP A 187 22.41 -17.95 17.82
C ASP A 187 20.91 -17.95 17.56
N THR A 188 20.55 -18.00 16.27
CA THR A 188 19.17 -18.10 15.80
C THR A 188 18.64 -19.54 15.87
N GLY A 189 19.48 -20.51 16.26
CA GLY A 189 19.18 -21.94 16.27
C GLY A 189 19.15 -22.56 14.87
N ARG A 190 19.46 -21.79 13.81
CA ARG A 190 19.52 -22.23 12.40
C ARG A 190 20.70 -21.57 11.71
N LYS A 191 21.13 -22.10 10.55
CA LYS A 191 22.11 -21.44 9.67
C LYS A 191 21.46 -20.29 8.88
N ALA A 192 20.73 -19.41 9.56
CA ALA A 192 19.99 -18.30 8.96
C ALA A 192 20.19 -17.01 9.77
N LEU A 193 20.12 -15.86 9.08
CA LEU A 193 20.19 -14.54 9.71
C LEU A 193 18.96 -14.24 10.58
N VAL A 194 17.83 -14.82 10.17
CA VAL A 194 16.53 -14.73 10.83
C VAL A 194 15.90 -16.12 10.85
N ALA A 195 15.34 -16.53 11.98
CA ALA A 195 14.64 -17.80 12.11
C ALA A 195 13.33 -17.66 12.89
N LEU A 196 12.24 -18.15 12.33
CA LEU A 196 10.94 -18.22 12.97
C LEU A 196 10.72 -19.60 13.61
N HIS A 197 10.28 -19.60 14.87
CA HIS A 197 10.01 -20.80 15.67
C HIS A 197 8.62 -20.73 16.31
N GLY A 198 8.05 -21.89 16.65
CA GLY A 198 6.77 -21.98 17.36
C GLY A 198 5.54 -21.96 16.45
N GLU A 199 4.37 -21.82 17.08
CA GLU A 199 3.05 -21.76 16.44
C GLU A 199 2.40 -20.39 16.69
N PRO A 200 1.47 -19.93 15.83
CA PRO A 200 0.87 -18.61 15.97
C PRO A 200 0.30 -18.38 17.39
N GLY A 201 0.57 -17.20 17.95
CA GLY A 201 0.25 -16.83 19.35
C GLY A 201 1.37 -17.14 20.35
N ALA A 202 2.35 -17.96 19.98
CA ALA A 202 3.56 -18.25 20.76
C ALA A 202 4.81 -18.33 19.85
N MET A 203 4.80 -17.60 18.73
CA MET A 203 5.91 -17.58 17.79
C MET A 203 7.06 -16.72 18.32
N GLU A 204 8.28 -17.12 17.98
CA GLU A 204 9.50 -16.36 18.27
C GLU A 204 10.32 -16.17 16.99
N LEU A 205 10.62 -14.92 16.67
CA LEU A 205 11.51 -14.54 15.58
C LEU A 205 12.88 -14.19 16.16
N ARG A 206 13.88 -15.03 15.89
CA ARG A 206 15.26 -14.79 16.30
C ARG A 206 16.02 -14.09 15.18
N VAL A 207 16.63 -12.95 15.50
CA VAL A 207 17.33 -12.10 14.53
C VAL A 207 18.76 -11.83 15.01
N LYS A 208 19.74 -11.89 14.13
CA LYS A 208 21.11 -11.46 14.48
C LYS A 208 21.18 -9.93 14.63
N PRO A 209 21.89 -9.39 15.65
CA PRO A 209 21.91 -7.95 15.94
C PRO A 209 22.34 -7.08 14.74
N ASP A 210 23.34 -7.53 13.98
CA ASP A 210 23.94 -6.73 12.90
C ASP A 210 23.20 -6.79 11.56
N VAL A 211 22.02 -7.40 11.50
CA VAL A 211 21.26 -7.54 10.24
C VAL A 211 20.55 -6.22 9.91
N PRO A 212 20.76 -5.62 8.73
CA PRO A 212 20.01 -4.44 8.28
C PRO A 212 18.50 -4.67 8.22
N GLN A 213 17.71 -3.64 8.55
CA GLN A 213 16.24 -3.73 8.64
C GLN A 213 15.58 -4.32 7.39
N HIS A 214 15.98 -3.89 6.18
CA HIS A 214 15.42 -4.43 4.93
C HIS A 214 15.64 -5.94 4.78
N LEU A 215 16.83 -6.46 5.17
CA LEU A 215 17.09 -7.90 5.17
C LEU A 215 16.30 -8.63 6.26
N ARG A 216 16.08 -7.98 7.42
CA ARG A 216 15.22 -8.54 8.48
C ARG A 216 13.80 -8.75 7.95
N GLU A 217 13.25 -7.76 7.26
CA GLU A 217 11.89 -7.82 6.71
C GLU A 217 11.77 -8.86 5.60
N ASP A 218 12.72 -8.89 4.66
CA ASP A 218 12.75 -9.88 3.57
C ASP A 218 12.80 -11.32 4.11
N GLU A 219 13.72 -11.59 5.03
CA GLU A 219 13.87 -12.94 5.62
C GLU A 219 12.68 -13.30 6.53
N THR A 220 12.12 -12.34 7.26
CA THR A 220 10.89 -12.57 8.05
C THR A 220 9.74 -12.97 7.15
N ARG A 221 9.56 -12.27 6.02
CA ARG A 221 8.53 -12.59 5.03
C ARG A 221 8.71 -13.99 4.46
N ARG A 222 9.94 -14.37 4.10
CA ARG A 222 10.25 -15.74 3.66
C ARG A 222 9.90 -16.78 4.72
N ASN A 223 10.26 -16.55 5.98
CA ASN A 223 9.91 -17.46 7.08
C ASN A 223 8.39 -17.65 7.24
N PHE A 224 7.59 -16.58 7.10
CA PHE A 224 6.12 -16.70 7.13
C PHE A 224 5.58 -17.51 5.95
N LEU A 225 6.13 -17.30 4.75
CA LEU A 225 5.73 -18.06 3.55
C LEU A 225 6.09 -19.54 3.69
N ASP A 226 7.31 -19.85 4.12
CA ASP A 226 7.75 -21.23 4.35
C ASP A 226 6.85 -21.93 5.38
N TRP A 227 6.50 -21.24 6.47
CA TRP A 227 5.56 -21.77 7.46
C TRP A 227 4.17 -22.01 6.86
N TYR A 228 3.65 -21.05 6.10
CA TYR A 228 2.33 -21.14 5.46
C TYR A 228 2.26 -22.30 4.46
N GLU A 229 3.30 -22.45 3.63
CA GLU A 229 3.41 -23.51 2.63
C GLU A 229 3.58 -24.88 3.30
N ALA A 230 4.38 -24.99 4.36
CA ALA A 230 4.52 -26.22 5.14
C ALA A 230 3.19 -26.65 5.79
N ARG A 231 2.39 -25.69 6.28
CA ARG A 231 1.08 -25.97 6.87
C ARG A 231 0.07 -26.48 5.83
N LEU A 232 0.07 -25.93 4.62
CA LEU A 232 -0.80 -26.40 3.53
C LEU A 232 -0.35 -27.76 2.97
N GLY A 233 0.96 -27.99 2.87
CA GLY A 233 1.54 -29.24 2.38
C GLY A 233 1.50 -30.39 3.39
N GLY A 234 1.33 -30.09 4.69
CA GLY A 234 1.29 -31.06 5.79
C GLY A 234 -0.10 -31.61 6.14
N ALA A 235 -1.15 -31.27 5.37
CA ALA A 235 -2.52 -31.75 5.56
C ALA A 235 -2.91 -32.89 4.59
N ALA A 236 -1.93 -33.71 4.18
CA ALA A 236 -2.13 -34.92 3.37
C ALA A 236 -1.83 -36.19 4.18
#